data_AF-A0A6G8HJ28-F1
#
_entry.id   AF-A0A6G8HJ28-F1
#
_cell.length_a   1.000
_cell.length_b   1.000
_cell.length_c   1.000
_cell.angle_alpha   90.00
_cell.angle_beta   90.00
_cell.angle_gamma   90.00
#
_symmetry.space_group_name_H-M   'P 1'
#
loop_
_entity.id
_entity.type
_entity.pdbx_description
1 polymer ?
#
loop_
_entity_poly.entity_id
_entity_poly.type
_entity_poly.pdbx_seq_one_letter_code
_entity_poly.pdbx_strand_id
1 'polypeptide(L)'
;SPLEQFEVVSLIGLNAPILGHLNLTLTNLGLYSCFILFIVLGIHLYGNNDSKLIPNKWSISLESSFASLNAMVREQIGANSEIYLPFVYSLFFFILIGNLISNVPYSFAVTASGVVSLGLSVTIFIGVTILALSIHKVKFFSF
;
A
#
# COMPACT_ATOMS: atom_id res chain seq x y z
N SER A 1 2.65 -18.53 22.56
CA SER A 1 2.00 -19.31 21.47
C SER A 1 2.70 -19.01 20.15
N PRO A 2 2.81 -19.91 19.15
CA PRO A 2 3.41 -19.56 17.85
C PRO A 2 2.67 -18.41 17.12
N LEU A 3 1.42 -18.12 17.49
CA LEU A 3 0.60 -17.03 16.94
C LEU A 3 0.78 -15.68 17.67
N GLU A 4 1.49 -15.66 18.79
CA GLU A 4 1.68 -14.47 19.64
C GLU A 4 2.37 -13.33 18.90
N GLN A 5 3.23 -13.66 17.93
CA GLN A 5 3.89 -12.68 17.05
C GLN A 5 2.92 -11.85 16.18
N PHE A 6 1.67 -12.31 16.00
CA PHE A 6 0.63 -11.61 15.23
C PHE A 6 -0.37 -10.88 16.12
N GLU A 7 -0.18 -10.87 17.44
CA GLU A 7 -1.06 -10.16 18.35
C GLU A 7 -0.93 -8.65 18.17
N VAL A 8 -2.08 -7.98 18.11
CA VAL A 8 -2.14 -6.52 17.98
C VAL A 8 -2.15 -5.91 19.39
N VAL A 9 -1.04 -5.28 19.75
CA VAL A 9 -0.85 -4.67 21.07
C VAL A 9 -0.97 -3.15 20.95
N SER A 10 -1.67 -2.53 21.91
CA SER A 10 -1.77 -1.08 22.04
C SER A 10 -0.49 -0.53 22.68
N LEU A 11 0.15 0.45 22.03
CA LEU A 11 1.41 1.04 22.50
C LEU A 11 1.16 2.34 23.25
N ILE A 12 0.48 3.30 22.60
CA ILE A 12 0.19 4.63 23.13
C ILE A 12 -1.28 4.92 22.87
N GLY A 13 -2.04 5.32 23.89
CA GLY A 13 -3.47 5.57 23.77
C GLY A 13 -3.90 6.88 24.40
N LEU A 14 -4.76 7.60 23.70
CA LEU A 14 -5.53 8.71 24.25
C LEU A 14 -6.95 8.22 24.51
N ASN A 15 -7.29 8.12 25.79
CA ASN A 15 -8.63 7.81 26.26
C ASN A 15 -9.30 9.11 26.69
N ALA A 16 -10.28 9.57 25.92
CA ALA A 16 -11.08 10.74 26.26
C ALA A 16 -12.54 10.32 26.49
N PRO A 17 -13.18 10.70 27.62
CA PRO A 17 -14.59 10.42 27.89
C PRO A 17 -15.50 11.39 27.11
N ILE A 18 -15.33 11.42 25.79
CA ILE A 18 -16.10 12.23 24.84
C ILE A 18 -16.75 11.24 23.87
N LEU A 19 -18.04 11.41 23.53
CA LEU A 19 -18.78 10.56 22.58
C LEU A 19 -18.70 9.04 22.86
N GLY A 20 -18.89 8.62 24.11
CA GLY A 20 -18.94 7.18 24.45
C GLY A 20 -17.57 6.50 24.62
N HIS A 21 -16.57 7.26 25.08
CA HIS A 21 -15.16 6.85 25.24
C HIS A 21 -14.42 6.69 23.91
N LEU A 22 -14.04 7.80 23.31
CA LEU A 22 -13.06 7.81 22.22
C LEU A 22 -11.74 7.25 22.71
N ASN A 23 -11.38 6.08 22.17
CA ASN A 23 -10.09 5.43 22.40
C ASN A 23 -9.28 5.48 21.11
N LEU A 24 -8.36 6.43 21.03
CA LEU A 24 -7.41 6.55 19.93
C LEU A 24 -6.07 5.98 20.38
N THR A 25 -5.82 4.73 20.01
CA THR A 25 -4.56 4.03 20.31
C THR A 25 -3.73 3.78 19.07
N LEU A 26 -2.46 4.17 19.14
CA LEU A 26 -1.42 3.67 18.24
C LEU A 26 -1.07 2.24 18.66
N THR A 27 -1.41 1.28 17.79
CA THR A 27 -1.04 -0.13 17.95
C THR A 27 0.26 -0.44 17.20
N ASN A 28 0.85 -1.61 17.45
CA ASN A 28 1.95 -2.13 16.64
C ASN A 28 1.59 -2.18 15.13
N LEU A 29 0.37 -2.60 14.78
CA LEU A 29 -0.12 -2.60 13.40
C LEU A 29 -0.10 -1.19 12.79
N GLY A 30 -0.57 -0.19 13.54
CA GLY A 30 -0.52 1.22 13.11
C GLY A 30 0.91 1.73 12.97
N LEU A 31 1.77 1.45 13.96
CA LEU A 31 3.17 1.85 13.96
C LEU A 31 3.93 1.27 12.76
N TYR A 32 3.81 -0.03 12.51
CA TYR A 32 4.49 -0.69 11.39
C TYR A 32 3.92 -0.24 10.03
N SER A 33 2.63 0.11 9.96
CA SER A 33 2.04 0.70 8.74
C SER A 33 2.65 2.08 8.46
N CYS A 34 2.83 2.92 9.48
CA CYS A 34 3.55 4.19 9.34
C CYS A 34 5.03 3.95 8.99
N PHE A 35 5.67 2.95 9.57
CA PHE A 35 7.06 2.61 9.29
C PHE A 35 7.27 2.19 7.83
N ILE A 36 6.36 1.36 7.27
CA ILE A 36 6.33 1.03 5.84
C ILE A 36 6.25 2.31 5.00
N LEU A 37 5.31 3.21 5.33
CA LEU A 37 5.15 4.48 4.62
C LEU A 37 6.45 5.31 4.65
N PHE A 38 7.09 5.43 5.81
CA PHE A 38 8.36 6.15 5.94
C PHE A 38 9.48 5.53 5.11
N ILE A 39 9.58 4.20 5.07
CA ILE A 39 10.58 3.52 4.25
C ILE A 39 10.30 3.74 2.76
N VAL A 40 9.04 3.59 2.32
CA VAL A 40 8.66 3.84 0.93
C VAL A 40 9.03 5.27 0.54
N LEU A 41 8.64 6.27 1.33
CA LEU A 41 9.00 7.67 1.08
C LEU A 41 10.53 7.88 1.10
N GLY A 42 11.23 7.30 2.07
CA GLY A 42 12.68 7.40 2.21
C GLY A 42 13.44 6.84 1.00
N ILE A 43 13.03 5.68 0.49
CA ILE A 43 13.63 5.08 -0.71
C ILE A 43 13.41 5.97 -1.93
N HIS A 44 12.22 6.58 -2.09
CA HIS A 44 11.95 7.46 -3.23
C HIS A 44 12.70 8.79 -3.14
N LEU A 45 12.80 9.37 -1.94
CA LEU A 45 13.57 10.59 -1.72
C LEU A 45 15.06 10.37 -1.95
N TYR A 46 15.62 9.25 -1.45
CA TYR A 46 17.05 8.94 -1.61
C TYR A 46 17.39 8.41 -3.01
N GLY A 47 16.45 7.71 -3.65
CA GLY A 47 16.59 7.21 -5.01
C GLY A 47 16.42 8.28 -6.08
N ASN A 48 15.98 9.49 -5.73
CA ASN A 48 15.89 10.60 -6.66
C ASN A 48 17.28 10.99 -7.19
N ASN A 49 17.39 11.13 -8.51
CA ASN A 49 18.67 11.39 -9.17
C ASN A 49 18.98 12.89 -9.40
N ASP A 50 18.24 13.81 -8.76
CA ASP A 50 18.36 15.27 -8.95
C ASP A 50 18.43 15.69 -10.43
N SER A 51 17.68 15.01 -11.30
CA SER A 51 17.69 15.24 -12.76
C SER A 51 19.06 15.10 -13.44
N LYS A 52 20.03 14.42 -12.82
CA LYS A 52 21.33 14.12 -13.45
C LYS A 52 21.16 13.12 -14.59
N LEU A 53 21.98 13.25 -15.63
CA LEU A 53 21.96 12.35 -16.79
C LEU A 53 22.49 10.94 -16.47
N ILE A 54 23.43 10.83 -15.54
CA ILE A 54 23.98 9.54 -15.10
C ILE A 54 23.16 9.07 -13.90
N PRO A 55 22.44 7.93 -13.99
CA PRO A 55 21.59 7.45 -12.91
C PRO A 55 22.40 6.86 -11.76
N ASN A 56 22.02 7.20 -10.54
CA ASN A 56 22.51 6.52 -9.34
C ASN A 56 21.98 5.07 -9.27
N LYS A 57 22.70 4.17 -8.61
CA LYS A 57 22.30 2.76 -8.40
C LYS A 57 20.89 2.61 -7.83
N TRP A 58 20.52 3.51 -6.90
CA TRP A 58 19.18 3.54 -6.30
C TRP A 58 18.10 4.01 -7.29
N SER A 59 18.41 5.01 -8.13
CA SER A 59 17.54 5.47 -9.21
C SER A 59 17.25 4.35 -10.20
N ILE A 60 18.27 3.58 -10.60
CA ILE A 60 18.13 2.44 -11.51
C ILE A 60 17.13 1.41 -10.96
N SER A 61 17.17 1.12 -9.66
CA SER A 61 16.23 0.18 -9.03
C SER A 61 14.78 0.71 -9.06
N LEU A 62 14.57 2.00 -8.85
CA LEU A 62 13.24 2.61 -8.89
C LEU A 62 12.71 2.75 -10.32
N GLU A 63 13.57 3.14 -11.27
CA GLU A 63 13.24 3.24 -12.69
C GLU A 63 12.88 1.89 -13.29
N SER A 64 13.65 0.84 -12.98
CA SER A 64 13.34 -0.53 -13.42
C SER A 64 12.01 -1.02 -12.84
N SER A 65 11.77 -0.80 -11.54
CA SER A 65 10.48 -1.13 -10.91
C SER A 65 9.32 -0.38 -11.57
N PHE A 66 9.49 0.92 -11.82
CA PHE A 66 8.50 1.74 -12.52
C PHE A 66 8.23 1.24 -13.93
N ALA A 67 9.27 0.94 -14.71
CA ALA A 67 9.14 0.44 -16.08
C ALA A 67 8.41 -0.91 -16.10
N SER A 68 8.73 -1.83 -15.19
CA SER A 68 8.05 -3.12 -15.07
C SER A 68 6.57 -2.97 -14.72
N LEU A 69 6.24 -2.11 -13.74
CA LEU A 69 4.85 -1.86 -13.36
C LEU A 69 4.08 -1.15 -14.46
N ASN A 70 4.69 -0.18 -15.15
CA ASN A 70 4.07 0.51 -16.28
C ASN A 70 3.78 -0.46 -17.43
N ALA A 71 4.73 -1.34 -17.77
CA ALA A 71 4.52 -2.37 -18.78
C ALA A 71 3.37 -3.31 -18.39
N MET A 72 3.34 -3.81 -17.15
CA MET A 72 2.26 -4.67 -16.65
C MET A 72 0.89 -3.97 -16.73
N VAL A 73 0.78 -2.73 -16.25
CA VAL A 73 -0.49 -1.98 -16.30
C VAL A 73 -0.93 -1.79 -17.75
N ARG A 74 -0.02 -1.39 -18.63
CA ARG A 74 -0.33 -1.19 -20.05
C ARG A 74 -0.80 -2.48 -20.74
N GLU A 75 -0.20 -3.62 -20.41
CA GLU A 75 -0.60 -4.92 -20.95
C GLU A 75 -1.96 -5.39 -20.43
N GLN A 76 -2.28 -5.13 -19.15
CA GLN A 76 -3.51 -5.64 -18.54
C GLN A 76 -4.74 -4.75 -18.78
N ILE A 77 -4.60 -3.42 -18.67
CA ILE A 77 -5.74 -2.47 -18.77
C ILE A 77 -5.68 -1.54 -19.99
N GLY A 78 -4.64 -1.67 -20.82
CA GLY A 78 -4.44 -0.91 -22.05
C GLY A 78 -3.75 0.44 -21.86
N ALA A 79 -3.13 0.95 -22.93
CA ALA A 79 -2.35 2.20 -22.92
C ALA A 79 -3.16 3.46 -22.58
N ASN A 80 -4.48 3.45 -22.85
CA ASN A 80 -5.36 4.58 -22.54
C ASN A 80 -5.71 4.69 -21.04
N SER A 81 -5.37 3.66 -20.24
CA SER A 81 -5.73 3.57 -18.82
C SER A 81 -4.53 3.74 -17.89
N GLU A 82 -3.43 4.33 -18.37
CA GLU A 82 -2.23 4.62 -17.55
C GLU A 82 -2.53 5.58 -16.38
N ILE A 83 -3.68 6.26 -16.37
CA ILE A 83 -4.14 7.10 -15.25
C ILE A 83 -4.23 6.34 -13.92
N TYR A 84 -4.42 5.02 -13.93
CA TYR A 84 -4.49 4.19 -12.73
C TYR A 84 -3.12 3.69 -12.24
N LEU A 85 -2.04 3.94 -13.00
CA LEU A 85 -0.69 3.52 -12.65
C LEU A 85 -0.26 3.99 -11.25
N PRO A 86 -0.48 5.25 -10.81
CA PRO A 86 -0.04 5.69 -9.49
C PRO A 86 -0.64 4.87 -8.35
N PHE A 87 -1.90 4.45 -8.50
CA PHE A 87 -2.58 3.61 -7.51
C PHE A 87 -1.93 2.23 -7.43
N VAL A 88 -1.77 1.55 -8.58
CA VAL A 88 -1.14 0.22 -8.66
C VAL A 88 0.30 0.26 -8.13
N TYR A 89 1.04 1.31 -8.48
CA TYR A 89 2.41 1.54 -8.03
C TYR A 89 2.49 1.67 -6.50
N SER A 90 1.64 2.50 -5.91
CA SER A 90 1.59 2.69 -4.45
C SER A 90 1.25 1.38 -3.71
N LEU A 91 0.30 0.61 -4.24
CA LEU A 91 -0.13 -0.67 -3.69
C LEU A 91 1.01 -1.68 -3.73
N PHE A 92 1.71 -1.76 -4.86
CA PHE A 92 2.86 -2.65 -5.03
C PHE A 92 3.95 -2.35 -4.00
N PHE A 93 4.39 -1.09 -3.87
CA PHE A 93 5.46 -0.74 -2.93
C PHE A 93 5.05 -0.92 -1.48
N PHE A 94 3.80 -0.62 -1.12
CA PHE A 94 3.29 -0.88 0.22
C PHE A 94 3.38 -2.37 0.58
N ILE A 95 2.88 -3.24 -0.29
CA ILE A 95 2.89 -4.70 -0.07
C ILE A 95 4.32 -5.25 -0.10
N LEU A 96 5.15 -4.82 -1.06
CA LEU A 96 6.54 -5.25 -1.18
C LEU A 96 7.34 -4.94 0.09
N ILE A 97 7.33 -3.67 0.52
CA ILE A 97 8.07 -3.24 1.70
C ILE A 97 7.49 -3.87 2.97
N GLY A 98 6.16 -3.98 3.08
CA GLY A 98 5.52 -4.68 4.20
C GLY A 98 5.98 -6.14 4.33
N ASN A 99 6.05 -6.87 3.22
CA ASN A 99 6.53 -8.25 3.20
C ASN A 99 8.03 -8.36 3.49
N LEU A 100 8.85 -7.42 3.00
CA LEU A 100 10.29 -7.41 3.29
C LEU A 100 10.57 -7.14 4.77
N ILE A 101 9.85 -6.19 5.38
CA ILE A 101 9.96 -5.90 6.82
C ILE A 101 9.52 -7.11 7.64
N SER A 102 8.49 -7.84 7.21
CA SER A 102 8.03 -9.06 7.88
C SER A 102 9.07 -10.18 7.92
N ASN A 103 10.09 -10.16 7.06
CA ASN A 103 11.19 -11.13 7.11
C ASN A 103 12.24 -10.81 8.17
N VAL A 104 12.24 -9.60 8.73
CA VAL A 104 13.17 -9.21 9.79
C VAL A 104 12.69 -9.84 11.11
N PRO A 105 13.54 -10.61 11.82
CA PRO A 105 13.17 -11.20 13.10
C PRO A 105 12.64 -10.16 14.08
N TYR A 106 11.65 -10.56 14.89
CA TYR A 106 10.97 -9.69 15.86
C TYR A 106 10.15 -8.53 15.26
N SER A 107 9.92 -8.51 13.94
CA SER A 107 9.05 -7.53 13.30
C SER A 107 7.60 -7.99 13.22
N PHE A 108 6.67 -7.04 13.25
CA PHE A 108 5.25 -7.31 13.07
C PHE A 108 4.86 -7.35 11.58
N ALA A 109 4.16 -8.41 11.19
CA ALA A 109 3.73 -8.63 9.81
C ALA A 109 2.39 -7.93 9.51
N VAL A 110 2.43 -6.68 9.04
CA VAL A 110 1.22 -5.91 8.70
C VAL A 110 0.37 -6.61 7.62
N THR A 111 1.03 -7.19 6.61
CA THR A 111 0.38 -7.88 5.48
C THR A 111 -0.24 -9.23 5.87
N ALA A 112 0.15 -9.82 7.00
CA ALA A 112 -0.46 -11.05 7.53
C ALA A 112 -1.82 -10.78 8.20
N SER A 113 -2.13 -9.52 8.53
CA SER A 113 -3.43 -9.16 9.10
C SER A 113 -4.54 -9.33 8.08
N GLY A 114 -5.46 -10.27 8.36
CA GLY A 114 -6.64 -10.49 7.53
C GLY A 114 -7.51 -9.24 7.41
N VAL A 115 -7.59 -8.41 8.45
CA VAL A 115 -8.36 -7.16 8.43
C VAL A 115 -7.79 -6.16 7.42
N VAL A 116 -6.45 -6.02 7.36
CA VAL A 116 -5.79 -5.11 6.41
C VAL A 116 -5.97 -5.61 4.99
N SER A 117 -5.70 -6.89 4.74
CA SER A 117 -5.78 -7.49 3.40
C SER A 117 -7.21 -7.52 2.86
N LEU A 118 -8.18 -7.91 3.68
CA LEU A 118 -9.60 -7.91 3.29
C LEU A 118 -10.13 -6.48 3.14
N GLY A 119 -9.77 -5.56 4.03
CA GLY A 119 -10.18 -4.16 3.95
C GLY A 119 -9.71 -3.49 2.65
N LEU A 120 -8.44 -3.71 2.28
CA LEU A 120 -7.88 -3.23 1.02
C LEU A 120 -8.58 -3.84 -0.20
N SER A 121 -8.78 -5.17 -0.18
CA SER A 121 -9.46 -5.90 -1.26
C SER A 121 -10.88 -5.40 -1.50
N VAL A 122 -11.69 -5.28 -0.44
CA VAL A 122 -13.07 -4.79 -0.51
C VAL A 122 -13.11 -3.34 -0.98
N THR A 123 -12.19 -2.49 -0.51
CA THR A 123 -12.11 -1.09 -0.95
C THR A 123 -11.84 -0.99 -2.44
N ILE A 124 -10.88 -1.77 -2.96
CA ILE A 124 -10.56 -1.81 -4.39
C ILE A 124 -11.75 -2.34 -5.19
N PHE A 125 -12.36 -3.44 -4.74
CA PHE A 125 -13.50 -4.05 -5.41
C PHE A 125 -14.67 -3.07 -5.55
N ILE A 126 -15.05 -2.41 -4.46
CA ILE A 126 -16.11 -1.39 -4.47
C ILE A 126 -15.70 -0.21 -5.35
N GLY A 127 -14.47 0.29 -5.22
CA GLY A 127 -13.97 1.42 -6.00
C GLY A 127 -14.01 1.17 -7.51
N VAL A 128 -13.55 0.01 -7.96
CA VAL A 128 -13.59 -0.39 -9.38
C VAL A 128 -15.04 -0.59 -9.84
N THR A 129 -15.91 -1.17 -9.01
CA THR A 129 -17.33 -1.34 -9.35
C THR A 129 -18.04 0.01 -9.56
N ILE A 130 -17.80 0.97 -8.67
CA ILE A 130 -18.35 2.33 -8.79
C ILE A 130 -17.80 3.02 -10.05
N LEU A 131 -16.50 2.88 -10.31
CA LEU A 131 -15.86 3.45 -11.49
C LEU A 131 -16.45 2.88 -12.79
N ALA A 132 -16.62 1.56 -12.86
CA ALA A 132 -17.20 0.89 -14.02
C ALA A 132 -18.65 1.30 -14.27
N LEU A 133 -19.46 1.42 -13.21
CA LEU A 133 -20.82 1.93 -13.29
C LEU A 133 -20.86 3.41 -13.73
N SER A 134 -19.91 4.23 -13.30
CA SER A 134 -19.83 5.64 -13.72
C SER A 134 -19.53 5.78 -15.21
N ILE A 135 -18.59 4.99 -15.73
CA ILE A 135 -18.15 5.04 -17.13
C ILE A 135 -19.19 4.39 -18.06
N HIS A 136 -19.67 3.19 -17.71
CA HIS A 136 -20.53 2.38 -18.59
C HIS A 136 -22.03 2.51 -18.29
N LYS A 137 -22.41 3.11 -17.16
CA LYS A 137 -23.81 3.32 -16.74
C LYS A 137 -24.59 1.99 -16.78
N VAL A 138 -25.79 2.00 -17.33
CA VAL A 138 -26.66 0.82 -17.45
C VAL A 138 -26.06 -0.26 -18.36
N LYS A 139 -25.18 0.11 -19.31
CA LYS A 139 -24.51 -0.87 -20.18
C LYS A 139 -23.53 -1.76 -19.42
N PHE A 140 -23.13 -1.39 -18.21
CA PHE A 140 -22.33 -2.25 -17.33
C PHE A 140 -22.98 -3.62 -17.11
N PHE A 141 -24.31 -3.66 -16.96
CA PHE A 141 -25.06 -4.91 -16.74
C PHE A 141 -25.36 -5.70 -18.03
N SER A 142 -24.94 -5.19 -19.19
CA SER A 142 -25.18 -5.82 -20.49
C SER A 142 -24.04 -6.71 -20.96
N PHE A 143 -22.94 -6.77 -20.21
CA PHE A 143 -21.79 -7.64 -20.45
C PHE A 143 -21.87 -8.91 -19.61
#